data_AF-A0A5D4SWZ2-F1
#
_entry.id   AF-A0A5D4SWZ2-F1
#
_cell.length_a   1.000
_cell.length_b   1.000
_cell.length_c   1.000
_cell.angle_alpha   90.00
_cell.angle_beta   90.00
_cell.angle_gamma   90.00
#
_symmetry.space_group_name_H-M   'P 1'
#
loop_
_entity.id
_entity.type
_entity.pdbx_description
1 polymer ?
#
loop_
_entity_poly.entity_id
_entity_poly.type
_entity_poly.pdbx_seq_one_letter_code
_entity_poly.pdbx_strand_id
1 'polypeptide(L)'
;MQKRAIIFGSLFFLLSAIPLVAFLTSWGSTMVELFNRVTLFIPIAFGVVGLLVTLFRVKGWPKGWLIAANSFSVCGWALLLFIAIYGFQAP
;
A
#
# COMPACT_ATOMS: atom_id res chain seq x y z
N MET A 1 -18.35 -10.30 -12.26
CA MET A 1 -17.97 -9.39 -11.15
C MET A 1 -16.61 -9.71 -10.55
N GLN A 2 -16.29 -10.98 -10.26
CA GLN A 2 -15.01 -11.39 -9.66
C GLN A 2 -13.75 -10.96 -10.45
N LYS A 3 -13.76 -11.06 -11.79
CA LYS A 3 -12.63 -10.57 -12.62
C LYS A 3 -12.31 -9.09 -12.38
N ARG A 4 -13.33 -8.24 -12.27
CA ARG A 4 -13.15 -6.80 -11.97
C ARG A 4 -12.61 -6.60 -10.56
N ALA A 5 -13.08 -7.37 -9.58
CA ALA A 5 -12.58 -7.30 -8.22
C ALA A 5 -11.09 -7.70 -8.12
N ILE A 6 -10.67 -8.72 -8.89
CA ILE A 6 -9.25 -9.09 -8.99
C ILE A 6 -8.45 -7.93 -9.60
N ILE A 7 -8.92 -7.33 -10.70
CA ILE A 7 -8.27 -6.19 -11.34
C ILE A 7 -8.13 -5.02 -10.36
N PHE A 8 -9.22 -4.65 -9.66
CA PHE A 8 -9.17 -3.58 -8.66
C PHE A 8 -8.26 -3.91 -7.48
N GLY A 9 -8.33 -5.13 -6.92
CA GLY A 9 -7.47 -5.57 -5.83
C GLY A 9 -5.99 -5.54 -6.20
N SER A 10 -5.65 -5.96 -7.42
CA SER A 10 -4.28 -5.86 -7.96
C SER A 10 -3.86 -4.42 -8.23
N LEU A 11 -4.73 -3.61 -8.83
CA LEU A 11 -4.44 -2.20 -9.14
C LEU A 11 -4.16 -1.41 -7.87
N PHE A 12 -5.04 -1.53 -6.87
CA PHE A 12 -4.87 -0.86 -5.59
C PHE A 12 -3.65 -1.36 -4.82
N PHE A 13 -3.34 -2.67 -4.91
CA PHE A 13 -2.08 -3.18 -4.41
C PHE A 13 -0.88 -2.50 -5.09
N LEU A 14 -0.84 -2.41 -6.42
CA LEU A 14 0.26 -1.79 -7.14
C LEU A 14 0.42 -0.30 -6.78
N LEU A 15 -0.69 0.45 -6.72
CA LEU A 15 -0.66 1.86 -6.31
C LEU A 15 -0.15 2.06 -4.88
N SER A 16 -0.36 1.08 -4.00
CA SER A 16 0.17 1.08 -2.64
C SER A 16 1.62 0.57 -2.57
N ALA A 17 2.00 -0.44 -3.35
CA ALA A 17 3.28 -1.13 -3.26
C ALA A 17 4.40 -0.45 -4.06
N ILE A 18 4.10 0.13 -5.23
CA ILE A 18 5.11 0.80 -6.08
C ILE A 18 5.86 1.87 -5.29
N PRO A 19 5.19 2.75 -4.52
CA PRO A 19 5.93 3.74 -3.76
C PRO A 19 6.78 3.14 -2.65
N LEU A 20 6.29 2.11 -1.93
CA LEU A 20 7.10 1.39 -0.93
C LEU A 20 8.39 0.84 -1.52
N VAL A 21 8.30 0.21 -2.69
CA VAL A 21 9.49 -0.31 -3.38
C VAL A 21 10.38 0.82 -3.85
N ALA A 22 9.82 1.93 -4.33
CA ALA A 22 10.60 3.07 -4.78
C ALA A 22 11.43 3.69 -3.64
N PHE A 23 10.91 3.74 -2.41
CA PHE A 23 11.67 4.14 -1.21
C PHE A 23 12.92 3.28 -0.96
N LEU A 24 12.92 2.01 -1.38
CA LEU A 24 14.06 1.10 -1.22
C LEU A 24 15.10 1.22 -2.34
N THR A 25 14.84 2.03 -3.37
CA THR A 25 15.74 2.21 -4.52
C THR A 25 16.38 3.60 -4.51
N SER A 26 17.35 3.83 -5.40
CA SER A 26 17.97 5.15 -5.61
C SER A 26 16.97 6.23 -6.05
N TRP A 27 15.78 5.84 -6.51
CA TRP A 27 14.65 6.74 -6.80
C TRP A 27 13.93 7.22 -5.54
N GLY A 28 14.31 6.69 -4.38
CA GLY A 28 13.72 7.01 -3.08
C GLY A 28 13.71 8.51 -2.81
N SER A 29 14.78 9.25 -3.14
CA SER A 29 14.84 10.71 -2.90
C SER A 29 13.79 11.51 -3.68
N THR A 30 13.61 11.22 -4.97
CA THR A 30 12.60 11.88 -5.82
C THR A 30 11.18 11.52 -5.37
N MET A 31 10.97 10.28 -4.94
CA MET A 31 9.67 9.83 -4.43
C MET A 31 9.39 10.38 -3.03
N VAL A 32 10.38 10.46 -2.14
CA VAL A 32 10.28 11.16 -0.84
C VAL A 32 9.80 12.58 -1.06
N GLU A 33 10.34 13.29 -2.05
CA GLU A 33 9.93 14.67 -2.33
C GLU A 33 8.49 14.75 -2.86
N LEU A 34 8.08 13.78 -3.68
CA LEU A 34 6.71 13.66 -4.17
C LEU A 34 5.74 13.30 -3.03
N PHE A 35 6.08 12.37 -2.14
CA PHE A 35 5.24 11.92 -1.02
C PHE A 35 5.25 12.85 0.19
N ASN A 36 6.32 13.62 0.40
CA ASN A 36 6.30 14.75 1.33
C ASN A 36 5.30 15.82 0.87
N ARG A 37 5.06 15.94 -0.44
CA ARG A 37 3.99 16.79 -0.99
C ARG A 37 2.63 16.06 -1.04
N VAL A 38 2.65 14.75 -1.30
CA VAL A 38 1.50 13.86 -1.45
C VAL A 38 1.46 12.93 -0.24
N THR A 39 0.87 13.41 0.85
CA THR A 39 0.43 12.67 2.04
C THR A 39 0.61 11.13 1.99
N LEU A 40 1.43 10.59 2.90
CA LEU A 40 1.65 9.13 3.12
C LEU A 40 0.35 8.33 3.32
N PHE A 41 -0.77 9.01 3.58
CA PHE A 41 -2.09 8.40 3.74
C PHE A 41 -2.70 7.90 2.42
N ILE A 42 -2.31 8.44 1.25
CA ILE A 42 -2.89 8.02 -0.04
C ILE A 42 -2.51 6.57 -0.40
N PRO A 43 -1.23 6.18 -0.37
CA PRO A 43 -0.86 4.79 -0.59
C PRO A 43 -1.48 3.83 0.42
N ILE A 44 -1.54 4.22 1.71
CA ILE A 44 -2.26 3.46 2.75
C ILE A 44 -3.71 3.22 2.36
N ALA A 45 -4.41 4.27 1.95
CA ALA A 45 -5.81 4.17 1.57
C ALA A 45 -5.99 3.22 0.39
N PHE A 46 -5.10 3.25 -0.60
CA PHE A 46 -5.11 2.27 -1.69
C PHE A 46 -4.91 0.84 -1.18
N GLY A 47 -3.92 0.58 -0.32
CA GLY A 47 -3.71 -0.75 0.25
C GLY A 47 -4.94 -1.25 1.03
N VAL A 48 -5.58 -0.38 1.83
CA VAL A 48 -6.80 -0.71 2.58
C VAL A 48 -7.97 -1.00 1.65
N VAL A 49 -8.21 -0.15 0.63
CA VAL A 49 -9.29 -0.36 -0.35
C VAL A 49 -9.05 -1.66 -1.13
N GLY A 50 -7.82 -1.91 -1.58
CA GLY A 50 -7.44 -3.14 -2.26
C GLY A 50 -7.69 -4.39 -1.40
N LEU A 51 -7.36 -4.31 -0.10
CA LEU A 51 -7.64 -5.37 0.87
C LEU A 51 -9.15 -5.61 1.04
N LEU A 52 -9.94 -4.55 1.25
CA LEU A 52 -11.40 -4.66 1.42
C LEU A 52 -12.07 -5.23 0.17
N VAL A 53 -11.72 -4.73 -1.02
CA VAL A 53 -12.23 -5.26 -2.29
C VAL A 53 -11.91 -6.76 -2.41
N THR A 54 -10.68 -7.15 -2.07
CA THR A 54 -10.27 -8.56 -2.13
C THR A 54 -11.03 -9.44 -1.14
N LEU A 55 -11.16 -9.00 0.12
CA LEU A 55 -11.82 -9.75 1.19
C LEU A 55 -13.28 -10.08 0.84
N PHE A 56 -14.03 -9.10 0.32
CA PHE A 56 -15.47 -9.23 0.09
C PHE A 56 -15.85 -9.72 -1.31
N ARG A 57 -15.03 -9.46 -2.34
CA ARG A 57 -15.43 -9.68 -3.74
C ARG A 57 -14.59 -10.72 -4.50
N VAL A 58 -13.42 -11.11 -4.00
CA VAL A 58 -12.56 -12.13 -4.64
C VAL A 58 -12.79 -13.51 -3.98
N LYS A 59 -12.77 -14.58 -4.79
CA LYS A 59 -12.95 -15.97 -4.35
C LYS A 59 -11.88 -16.86 -4.97
N GLY A 60 -11.68 -18.04 -4.37
CA GLY A 60 -10.73 -19.06 -4.85
C GLY A 60 -9.26 -18.69 -4.59
N TRP A 61 -8.36 -19.38 -5.29
CA TRP A 61 -6.91 -19.22 -5.18
C TRP A 61 -6.38 -17.78 -5.18
N PRO A 62 -6.81 -16.86 -6.09
CA PRO A 62 -6.27 -15.50 -6.11
C PRO A 62 -6.63 -14.68 -4.87
N LYS A 63 -7.64 -15.09 -4.09
CA LYS A 63 -8.05 -14.38 -2.87
C LYS A 63 -6.92 -14.36 -1.83
N GLY A 64 -6.33 -15.52 -1.55
CA GLY A 64 -5.31 -15.66 -0.51
C GLY A 64 -4.07 -14.80 -0.81
N TRP A 65 -3.58 -14.89 -2.05
CA TRP A 65 -2.45 -14.10 -2.52
C TRP A 65 -2.70 -12.59 -2.47
N LEU A 66 -3.86 -12.14 -2.95
CA LEU A 66 -4.19 -10.71 -2.93
C LEU A 66 -4.41 -10.18 -1.51
N ILE A 67 -4.97 -10.98 -0.58
CA ILE A 67 -5.07 -10.60 0.83
C ILE A 67 -3.67 -10.42 1.40
N ALA A 68 -2.80 -11.43 1.26
CA ALA A 68 -1.44 -11.36 1.78
C ALA A 68 -0.67 -10.16 1.21
N ALA A 69 -0.75 -9.92 -0.09
CA ALA A 69 -0.08 -8.81 -0.76
C ALA A 69 -0.59 -7.44 -0.28
N ASN A 70 -1.92 -7.23 -0.24
CA ASN A 70 -2.48 -5.98 0.24
C ASN A 70 -2.20 -5.76 1.73
N SER A 71 -2.31 -6.80 2.57
CA SER A 71 -1.98 -6.72 4.00
C SER A 71 -0.51 -6.36 4.23
N PHE A 72 0.42 -6.99 3.50
CA PHE A 72 1.84 -6.67 3.62
C PHE A 72 2.11 -5.20 3.26
N SER A 73 1.49 -4.71 2.18
CA SER A 73 1.60 -3.31 1.78
C SER A 73 1.04 -2.36 2.85
N VAL A 74 -0.15 -2.64 3.40
CA VAL A 74 -0.75 -1.84 4.47
C VAL A 74 0.13 -1.84 5.72
N CYS A 75 0.66 -2.99 6.13
CA CYS A 75 1.55 -3.08 7.29
C CYS A 75 2.85 -2.30 7.08
N GLY A 76 3.46 -2.37 5.89
CA GLY A 76 4.65 -1.61 5.55
C GLY A 76 4.43 -0.10 5.69
N TRP A 77 3.29 0.38 5.18
CA TRP A 77 2.94 1.78 5.35
C TRP A 77 2.57 2.16 6.77
N ALA A 78 1.85 1.31 7.51
CA ALA A 78 1.52 1.57 8.91
C ALA A 78 2.80 1.74 9.75
N LEU A 79 3.83 0.93 9.47
CA LEU A 79 5.15 1.07 10.08
C LEU A 79 5.82 2.39 9.69
N LEU A 80 5.82 2.77 8.41
CA LEU A 80 6.38 4.05 7.98
C LEU A 80 5.66 5.24 8.60
N LEU A 81 4.34 5.19 8.72
CA LEU A 81 3.53 6.22 9.36
C LEU A 81 3.83 6.30 10.86
N PHE A 82 3.99 5.16 11.52
CA PHE A 82 4.45 5.10 12.91
C PHE A 82 5.82 5.77 13.07
N ILE A 83 6.79 5.44 12.21
CA ILE A 83 8.12 6.07 12.22
C ILE A 83 8.03 7.57 11.93
N ALA A 84 7.20 7.98 10.98
CA ALA A 84 7.03 9.39 10.63
C ALA A 84 6.46 10.23 11.80
N ILE A 85 5.56 9.66 12.60
CA ILE A 85 4.93 10.34 13.74
C ILE A 85 5.79 10.30 15.00
N TYR A 86 6.40 9.15 15.29
CA TYR A 86 7.07 8.89 16.57
C TYR A 86 8.60 8.82 16.47
N GLY A 87 9.15 8.49 15.30
CA GLY A 87 10.59 8.25 15.11
C GLY A 87 11.46 9.50 15.04
N PHE A 88 10.88 10.66 14.73
CA PHE A 88 11.58 11.95 14.68
C PHE A 88 11.20 12.89 15.83
N GLN A 89 10.67 12.35 16.92
CA GLN A 89 10.50 13.13 18.16
C GLN A 89 11.89 13.40 18.74
N ALA A 90 12.53 14.48 18.30
CA ALA A 90 13.64 15.07 19.03
C ALA A 90 13.12 15.58 20.40
N PRO A 91 13.93 15.50 21.48
CA PRO A 91 13.57 16.08 22.76
C PRO A 91 13.34 17.60 22.67
#